data_AF-A0AAV5C456-F1
#
_entry.id   AF-A0AAV5C456-F1
#
_cell.length_a   1.000
_cell.length_b   1.000
_cell.length_c   1.000
_cell.angle_alpha   90.00
_cell.angle_beta   90.00
_cell.angle_gamma   90.00
#
_symmetry.space_group_name_H-M   'P 1'
#
loop_
_entity.id
_entity.type
_entity.pdbx_description
1 polymer ?
#
loop_
_entity_poly.entity_id
_entity_poly.type
_entity_poly.pdbx_seq_one_letter_code
_entity_poly.pdbx_strand_id
1 'polypeptide(L)'
;MAAPRPPPLAAPGSGGGGGGGPAVGAPAGVGMRMFHGEVFLGEVDVFPMKKGPEGGLPFPSNEIRVSHLSPSGERCPPLAILQTIAPFSVRCKLQAKPMPPHPSLHRLYITCFNEFKSAVVVVGDEELHLVAMPSKVVKAPCFWCCSVRSGLYAASVGMLNLRCLAIVFDLDETLIVANTMKSFEDRIEMLSRRMEVEEDPVRIAGMSAEIKRYIEDKELLKEFIDTDTVTDNGRIVGTQKEEVIPVSGGQERVFRPVIRLHERNAILTRINPENRDTSVFVKLRPAWEDLRSYLTAKGRKRFEVYVCTMAERDYALEMWRLLDPEGSLINFQQLSERVVCVKSGKLNSQDLNISFFPSIIVQ
;
A
#
# COMPACT_ATOMS: atom_id res chain seq x y z
N MET A 1 -47.48 1.12 17.59
CA MET A 1 -47.72 -0.20 16.96
C MET A 1 -46.49 -1.06 17.23
N ALA A 2 -46.61 -2.00 18.17
CA ALA A 2 -45.53 -2.89 18.59
C ALA A 2 -45.82 -4.29 18.01
N ALA A 3 -44.82 -4.88 17.36
CA ALA A 3 -44.91 -6.23 16.82
C ALA A 3 -44.95 -7.29 17.95
N PRO A 4 -45.68 -8.41 17.78
CA PRO A 4 -45.83 -9.43 18.82
C PRO A 4 -44.57 -10.31 18.95
N ARG A 5 -44.29 -10.74 20.19
CA ARG A 5 -43.20 -11.66 20.54
C ARG A 5 -43.45 -13.07 19.98
N PRO A 6 -42.41 -13.81 19.56
CA PRO A 6 -42.51 -15.23 19.23
C PRO A 6 -42.65 -16.10 20.51
N PRO A 7 -43.26 -17.29 20.39
CA PRO A 7 -43.51 -18.20 21.52
C PRO A 7 -42.22 -18.90 22.00
N PRO A 8 -42.19 -19.42 23.25
CA PRO A 8 -41.02 -20.08 23.81
C PRO A 8 -40.81 -21.46 23.19
N LEU A 9 -39.56 -21.76 22.82
CA LEU A 9 -39.12 -23.08 22.39
C LEU A 9 -39.05 -24.03 23.60
N ALA A 10 -39.64 -25.21 23.42
CA ALA A 10 -39.76 -26.27 24.41
C ALA A 10 -38.40 -26.80 24.92
N ALA A 11 -38.34 -27.10 26.21
CA ALA A 11 -37.22 -27.81 26.84
C ALA A 11 -37.23 -29.30 26.44
N PRO A 12 -36.07 -29.91 26.14
CA PRO A 12 -35.95 -31.36 26.14
C PRO A 12 -35.44 -31.86 27.50
N GLY A 13 -36.29 -32.65 28.15
CA GLY A 13 -36.00 -33.88 28.88
C GLY A 13 -34.71 -34.01 29.70
N SER A 14 -34.89 -34.07 31.03
CA SER A 14 -34.01 -34.77 31.95
C SER A 14 -33.88 -36.25 31.57
N GLY A 15 -32.66 -36.71 31.30
CA GLY A 15 -32.38 -38.13 31.08
C GLY A 15 -30.91 -38.47 31.29
N GLY A 16 -30.64 -39.24 32.36
CA GLY A 16 -29.56 -40.24 32.41
C GLY A 16 -28.13 -39.74 32.57
N GLY A 17 -27.59 -39.89 33.79
CA GLY A 17 -26.15 -39.86 34.02
C GLY A 17 -25.43 -41.00 33.28
N GLY A 18 -24.31 -40.67 32.65
CA GLY A 18 -23.35 -41.60 32.10
C GLY A 18 -21.99 -40.93 32.06
N GLY A 19 -21.07 -41.38 32.92
CA GLY A 19 -19.69 -40.91 32.94
C GLY A 19 -19.00 -41.22 31.62
N GLY A 20 -18.73 -40.19 30.81
CA GLY A 20 -17.89 -40.28 29.62
C GLY A 20 -16.46 -39.93 29.97
N GLY A 21 -15.58 -40.95 29.95
CA GLY A 21 -14.12 -40.76 29.92
C GLY A 21 -13.68 -39.95 28.68
N PRO A 22 -12.40 -39.53 28.62
CA PRO A 22 -11.92 -38.63 27.58
C PRO A 22 -12.13 -39.24 26.19
N ALA A 23 -12.74 -38.45 25.30
CA ALA A 23 -12.96 -38.82 23.91
C ALA A 23 -11.61 -39.12 23.22
N VAL A 24 -11.40 -40.40 22.92
CA VAL A 24 -10.29 -40.91 22.11
C VAL A 24 -10.49 -40.40 20.69
N GLY A 25 -9.57 -39.55 20.19
CA GLY A 25 -9.57 -39.12 18.79
C GLY A 25 -9.22 -37.65 18.50
N ALA A 26 -8.78 -36.86 19.47
CA ALA A 26 -8.18 -35.56 19.16
C ALA A 26 -6.84 -35.79 18.42
N PRO A 27 -6.58 -35.14 17.28
CA PRO A 27 -5.30 -35.26 16.59
C PRO A 27 -4.18 -34.81 17.54
N ALA A 28 -3.15 -35.65 17.70
CA ALA A 28 -1.99 -35.31 18.49
C ALA A 28 -1.30 -34.07 17.89
N GLY A 29 -1.15 -33.01 18.67
CA GLY A 29 -0.41 -31.83 18.25
C GLY A 29 1.08 -32.16 18.10
N VAL A 30 1.77 -31.45 17.21
CA VAL A 30 3.22 -31.59 17.06
C VAL A 30 3.90 -30.71 18.08
N GLY A 31 4.69 -31.31 18.98
CA GLY A 31 5.44 -30.58 20.00
C GLY A 31 6.59 -29.78 19.39
N MET A 32 6.69 -28.49 19.74
CA MET A 32 7.73 -27.57 19.28
C MET A 32 8.27 -26.73 20.44
N ARG A 33 9.50 -26.24 20.29
CA ARG A 33 10.14 -25.30 21.23
C ARG A 33 9.96 -23.86 20.74
N MET A 34 9.58 -22.97 21.64
CA MET A 34 9.35 -21.56 21.31
C MET A 34 10.43 -20.66 21.94
N PHE A 35 10.93 -19.72 21.14
CA PHE A 35 11.98 -18.77 21.51
C PHE A 35 11.58 -17.35 21.12
N HIS A 36 12.16 -16.36 21.80
CA HIS A 36 12.22 -14.97 21.35
C HIS A 36 13.68 -14.56 21.22
N GLY A 37 14.15 -14.37 19.99
CA GLY A 37 15.58 -14.40 19.70
C GLY A 37 16.20 -15.74 20.15
N GLU A 38 17.22 -15.68 21.00
CA GLU A 38 17.85 -16.88 21.58
C GLU A 38 17.24 -17.30 22.93
N VAL A 39 16.27 -16.55 23.47
CA VAL A 39 15.69 -16.83 24.78
C VAL A 39 14.59 -17.88 24.66
N PHE A 40 14.80 -19.04 25.29
CA PHE A 40 13.77 -20.08 25.39
C PHE A 40 12.58 -19.61 26.23
N LEU A 41 11.38 -19.72 25.66
CA LEU A 41 10.13 -19.32 26.32
C LEU A 41 9.36 -20.51 26.90
N GLY A 42 9.34 -21.64 26.19
CA GLY A 42 8.63 -22.85 26.60
C GLY A 42 8.30 -23.80 25.44
N GLU A 43 7.59 -24.88 25.76
CA GLU A 43 7.09 -25.84 24.76
C GLU A 43 5.61 -25.64 24.43
N VAL A 44 5.27 -25.87 23.15
CA VAL A 44 3.91 -25.75 22.62
C VAL A 44 3.57 -26.95 21.75
N ASP A 45 2.30 -27.34 21.75
CA ASP A 45 1.74 -28.28 20.79
C ASP A 45 1.09 -27.50 19.64
N VAL A 46 1.43 -27.87 18.40
CA VAL A 46 0.94 -27.23 17.18
C VAL A 46 -0.10 -28.11 16.49
N PHE A 47 -1.25 -27.51 16.18
CA PHE A 47 -2.40 -28.15 15.55
C PHE A 47 -2.69 -27.48 14.20
N PRO A 48 -2.26 -28.07 13.07
CA PRO A 48 -2.52 -27.55 11.73
C PRO A 48 -4.03 -27.51 11.40
N MET A 49 -4.46 -26.52 10.61
CA MET A 49 -5.84 -26.41 10.14
C MET A 49 -6.16 -27.27 8.93
N LYS A 50 -5.19 -27.47 8.02
CA LYS A 50 -5.33 -28.33 6.84
C LYS A 50 -4.69 -29.69 7.13
N LYS A 51 -5.40 -30.78 6.82
CA LYS A 51 -4.91 -32.17 6.95
C LYS A 51 -4.39 -32.65 5.59
N GLY A 52 -3.25 -33.36 5.56
CA GLY A 52 -2.73 -34.04 4.36
C GLY A 52 -1.31 -33.63 3.96
N PRO A 53 -0.77 -34.13 2.83
CA PRO A 53 0.61 -33.89 2.35
C PRO A 53 0.91 -32.42 2.06
N GLU A 54 -0.11 -31.61 1.75
CA GLU A 54 -0.02 -30.16 1.56
C GLU A 54 -0.22 -29.35 2.86
N GLY A 55 -0.47 -30.04 3.99
CA GLY A 55 -0.73 -29.47 5.32
C GLY A 55 0.49 -29.41 6.22
N GLY A 56 1.64 -29.00 5.68
CA GLY A 56 2.88 -28.84 6.44
C GLY A 56 2.75 -27.81 7.57
N LEU A 57 3.58 -27.96 8.60
CA LEU A 57 3.74 -26.92 9.62
C LEU A 57 4.22 -25.63 8.94
N PRO A 58 3.70 -24.45 9.32
CA PRO A 58 4.09 -23.19 8.69
C PRO A 58 5.51 -22.74 9.08
N PHE A 59 6.19 -23.49 9.96
CA PHE A 59 7.49 -23.13 10.50
C PHE A 59 8.62 -23.89 9.78
N PRO A 60 9.75 -23.23 9.47
CA PRO A 60 10.83 -23.81 8.66
C PRO A 60 11.67 -24.85 9.42
N SER A 61 11.49 -24.98 10.74
CA SER A 61 12.24 -25.88 11.61
C SER A 61 11.33 -26.43 12.72
N ASN A 62 11.86 -27.32 13.55
CA ASN A 62 11.18 -27.80 14.77
C ASN A 62 11.14 -26.75 15.90
N GLU A 63 11.48 -25.51 15.61
CA GLU A 63 11.49 -24.37 16.52
C GLU A 63 10.64 -23.22 15.99
N ILE A 64 9.97 -22.54 16.91
CA ILE A 64 9.22 -21.31 16.66
C ILE A 64 10.05 -20.17 17.23
N ARG A 65 10.64 -19.35 16.35
CA ARG A 65 11.48 -18.22 16.74
C ARG A 65 10.75 -16.92 16.49
N VAL A 66 10.24 -16.32 17.57
CA VAL A 66 9.64 -14.98 17.55
C VAL A 66 10.74 -13.96 17.26
N SER A 67 10.55 -13.22 16.18
CA SER A 67 11.46 -12.16 15.73
C SER A 67 11.20 -10.86 16.50
N HIS A 68 9.93 -10.47 16.64
CA HIS A 68 9.52 -9.24 17.31
C HIS A 68 8.04 -9.30 17.74
N LEU A 69 7.58 -8.28 18.47
CA LEU A 69 6.16 -8.05 18.73
C LEU A 69 5.60 -7.06 17.72
N SER A 70 4.40 -7.32 17.21
CA SER A 70 3.71 -6.41 16.30
C SER A 70 3.41 -5.06 16.95
N PRO A 71 3.18 -3.99 16.15
CA PRO A 71 2.56 -2.77 16.65
C PRO A 71 1.24 -3.06 17.38
N SER A 72 0.93 -2.23 18.37
CA SER A 72 -0.31 -2.33 19.16
C SER A 72 -1.46 -1.64 18.44
N GLY A 73 -2.63 -2.27 18.40
CA GLY A 73 -3.87 -1.64 17.96
C GLY A 73 -4.56 -0.88 19.09
N GLU A 74 -5.16 0.28 18.80
CA GLU A 74 -5.92 1.04 19.81
C GLU A 74 -7.39 0.58 19.94
N ARG A 75 -7.94 -0.04 18.89
CA ARG A 75 -9.40 -0.28 18.75
C ARG A 75 -9.76 -1.70 18.39
N CYS A 76 -8.92 -2.34 17.58
CA CYS A 76 -9.20 -3.65 17.01
C CYS A 76 -8.16 -4.66 17.51
N PRO A 77 -8.59 -5.83 18.01
CA PRO A 77 -7.65 -6.89 18.36
C PRO A 77 -6.96 -7.44 17.09
N PRO A 78 -5.75 -7.99 17.19
CA PRO A 78 -4.99 -8.49 16.04
C PRO A 78 -5.78 -9.42 15.12
N LEU A 79 -6.57 -10.34 15.69
CA LEU A 79 -7.36 -11.29 14.91
C LEU A 79 -8.38 -10.60 13.98
N ALA A 80 -9.05 -9.54 14.45
CA ALA A 80 -10.05 -8.84 13.64
C ALA A 80 -9.38 -8.15 12.44
N ILE A 81 -8.20 -7.56 12.65
CA ILE A 81 -7.41 -6.94 11.58
C ILE A 81 -6.96 -8.01 10.59
N LEU A 82 -6.35 -9.10 11.08
CA LEU A 82 -5.84 -10.20 10.25
C LEU A 82 -6.93 -10.87 9.41
N GLN A 83 -8.13 -11.08 9.97
CA GLN A 83 -9.27 -11.61 9.22
C GLN A 83 -9.77 -10.68 8.11
N THR A 84 -9.57 -9.37 8.28
CA THR A 84 -9.99 -8.37 7.29
C THR A 84 -8.99 -8.30 6.13
N ILE A 85 -7.69 -8.26 6.44
CA ILE A 85 -6.62 -8.05 5.45
C ILE A 85 -6.16 -9.35 4.78
N ALA A 86 -6.37 -10.49 5.44
CA ALA A 86 -5.99 -11.81 4.96
C ALA A 86 -7.05 -12.83 5.40
N PRO A 87 -8.21 -12.87 4.72
CA PRO A 87 -9.25 -13.86 5.02
C PRO A 87 -8.69 -15.28 4.85
N PHE A 88 -9.09 -16.19 5.75
CA PHE A 88 -8.59 -17.58 5.80
C PHE A 88 -7.08 -17.73 6.10
N SER A 89 -6.45 -16.71 6.68
CA SER A 89 -5.02 -16.69 7.06
C SER A 89 -4.62 -17.67 8.17
N VAL A 90 -5.56 -18.23 8.93
CA VAL A 90 -5.25 -19.11 10.08
C VAL A 90 -4.65 -20.44 9.59
N ARG A 91 -3.36 -20.65 9.87
CA ARG A 91 -2.60 -21.84 9.44
C ARG A 91 -2.64 -22.95 10.48
N CYS A 92 -2.48 -22.59 11.75
CA CYS A 92 -2.46 -23.54 12.85
C CYS A 92 -2.88 -22.87 14.19
N LYS A 93 -3.14 -23.71 15.19
CA LYS A 93 -3.32 -23.31 16.59
C LYS A 93 -2.15 -23.84 17.41
N LEU A 94 -1.69 -23.05 18.37
CA LEU A 94 -0.65 -23.43 19.30
C LEU A 94 -1.25 -23.45 20.70
N GLN A 95 -0.87 -24.45 21.49
CA GLN A 95 -1.24 -24.55 22.89
C GLN A 95 0.00 -24.84 23.72
N ALA A 96 0.23 -24.06 24.77
CA ALA A 96 1.33 -24.31 25.69
C ALA A 96 1.17 -25.65 26.40
N LYS A 97 2.27 -26.40 26.50
CA LYS A 97 2.29 -27.60 27.35
C LYS A 97 2.15 -27.19 28.81
N PRO A 98 1.33 -27.91 29.60
CA PRO A 98 1.05 -27.53 30.98
C PRO A 98 2.23 -27.78 31.93
N MET A 99 3.15 -28.69 31.58
CA MET A 99 4.28 -29.09 32.41
C MET A 99 5.55 -29.25 31.58
N PRO A 100 6.71 -28.76 32.07
CA PRO A 100 6.84 -27.88 33.23
C PRO A 100 6.17 -26.51 32.98
N PRO A 101 5.77 -25.76 34.02
CA PRO A 101 5.22 -24.42 33.82
C PRO A 101 6.27 -23.52 33.16
N HIS A 102 5.84 -22.73 32.19
CA HIS A 102 6.70 -21.84 31.41
C HIS A 102 6.30 -20.36 31.64
N PRO A 103 6.83 -19.70 32.70
CA PRO A 103 6.46 -18.32 33.03
C PRO A 103 6.73 -17.31 31.90
N SER A 104 7.79 -17.51 31.13
CA SER A 104 8.17 -16.65 30.01
C SER A 104 7.16 -16.74 28.86
N LEU A 105 6.71 -17.95 28.51
CA LEU A 105 5.65 -18.16 27.53
C LEU A 105 4.31 -17.57 27.99
N HIS A 106 3.99 -17.74 29.28
CA HIS A 106 2.79 -17.12 29.85
C HIS A 106 2.87 -15.58 29.82
N ARG A 107 4.04 -15.00 30.11
CA ARG A 107 4.26 -13.55 30.00
C ARG A 107 4.06 -13.06 28.57
N LEU A 108 4.62 -13.75 27.57
CA LEU A 108 4.40 -13.42 26.15
C LEU A 108 2.91 -13.41 25.81
N TYR A 109 2.18 -14.44 26.23
CA TYR A 109 0.73 -14.54 26.03
C TYR A 109 -0.03 -13.35 26.62
N ILE A 110 0.24 -13.01 27.88
CA ILE A 110 -0.43 -11.91 28.56
C ILE A 110 -0.09 -10.57 27.91
N THR A 111 1.16 -10.34 27.52
CA THR A 111 1.57 -9.14 26.77
C THR A 111 0.80 -9.03 25.46
N CYS A 112 0.78 -10.09 24.63
CA CYS A 112 0.04 -10.08 23.37
C CYS A 112 -1.46 -9.82 23.58
N PHE A 113 -2.06 -10.48 24.57
CA PHE A 113 -3.49 -10.38 24.84
C PHE A 113 -3.89 -8.99 25.35
N ASN A 114 -3.18 -8.45 26.35
CA ASN A 114 -3.55 -7.19 27.00
C ASN A 114 -3.17 -5.96 26.17
N GLU A 115 -2.08 -6.03 25.40
CA GLU A 115 -1.59 -4.88 24.63
C GLU A 115 -2.06 -4.90 23.17
N PHE A 116 -2.98 -5.81 22.80
CA PHE A 116 -3.44 -6.01 21.42
C PHE A 116 -2.28 -6.14 20.43
N LYS A 117 -1.29 -6.96 20.82
CA LYS A 117 -0.13 -7.31 20.00
C LYS A 117 -0.18 -8.78 19.61
N SER A 118 0.64 -9.13 18.64
CA SER A 118 0.93 -10.51 18.27
C SER A 118 2.43 -10.74 18.30
N ALA A 119 2.84 -11.97 18.58
CA ALA A 119 4.23 -12.36 18.43
C ALA A 119 4.47 -12.76 16.98
N VAL A 120 5.47 -12.15 16.33
CA VAL A 120 5.69 -12.28 14.89
C VAL A 120 6.86 -13.21 14.62
N VAL A 121 6.66 -14.18 13.74
CA VAL A 121 7.71 -15.03 13.18
C VAL A 121 7.82 -14.71 11.69
N VAL A 122 8.99 -14.32 11.22
CA VAL A 122 9.21 -13.98 9.80
C VAL A 122 9.67 -15.23 9.04
N VAL A 123 8.99 -15.55 7.94
CA VAL A 123 9.31 -16.69 7.07
C VAL A 123 9.30 -16.24 5.62
N GLY A 124 10.48 -16.00 5.04
CA GLY A 124 10.58 -15.45 3.68
C GLY A 124 9.99 -14.04 3.61
N ASP A 125 9.00 -13.85 2.74
CA ASP A 125 8.22 -12.62 2.56
C ASP A 125 6.89 -12.61 3.34
N GLU A 126 6.66 -13.62 4.18
CA GLU A 126 5.48 -13.73 5.05
C GLU A 126 5.83 -13.47 6.52
N GLU A 127 4.85 -12.91 7.23
CA GLU A 127 4.80 -12.80 8.68
C GLU A 127 3.74 -13.74 9.25
N LEU A 128 4.16 -14.62 10.16
CA LEU A 128 3.27 -15.46 10.96
C LEU A 128 2.98 -14.74 12.27
N HIS A 129 1.75 -14.26 12.43
CA HIS A 129 1.27 -13.61 13.63
C HIS A 129 0.67 -14.65 14.58
N LEU A 130 1.31 -14.83 15.73
CA LEU A 130 0.81 -15.63 16.85
C LEU A 130 -0.09 -14.73 17.71
N VAL A 131 -1.40 -14.82 17.47
CA VAL A 131 -2.42 -14.04 18.16
C VAL A 131 -2.86 -14.77 19.42
N ALA A 132 -2.70 -14.14 20.58
CA ALA A 132 -3.15 -14.71 21.86
C ALA A 132 -4.67 -14.84 21.88
N MET A 133 -5.17 -16.05 22.15
CA MET A 133 -6.59 -16.35 22.18
C MET A 133 -7.03 -16.83 23.57
N PRO A 134 -8.19 -16.38 24.08
CA PRO A 134 -8.74 -16.92 25.31
C PRO A 134 -9.34 -18.30 25.03
N SER A 135 -9.02 -19.28 25.90
CA SER A 135 -9.65 -20.59 25.87
C SER A 135 -10.58 -20.73 27.06
N LYS A 136 -11.84 -21.10 26.81
CA LYS A 136 -12.84 -21.38 27.86
C LYS A 136 -12.64 -22.74 28.52
N VAL A 137 -11.88 -23.64 27.87
CA VAL A 137 -11.72 -25.04 28.25
C VAL A 137 -10.34 -25.30 28.87
N VAL A 138 -9.30 -24.64 28.35
CA VAL A 138 -7.91 -24.86 28.75
C VAL A 138 -7.37 -23.61 29.41
N LYS A 139 -6.85 -23.73 30.63
CA LYS A 139 -6.19 -22.64 31.37
C LYS A 139 -4.71 -22.51 31.00
N ALA A 140 -4.37 -22.64 29.73
CA ALA A 140 -3.00 -22.54 29.23
C ALA A 140 -2.92 -21.47 28.13
N PRO A 141 -1.76 -20.82 27.93
CA PRO A 141 -1.53 -19.97 26.78
C PRO A 141 -1.90 -20.65 25.46
N CYS A 142 -2.75 -20.00 24.67
CA CYS A 142 -3.17 -20.48 23.36
C CYS A 142 -2.97 -19.38 22.32
N PHE A 143 -2.42 -19.73 21.16
CA PHE A 143 -2.25 -18.81 20.05
C PHE A 143 -2.92 -19.33 18.79
N TRP A 144 -3.47 -18.43 17.98
CA TRP A 144 -3.81 -18.71 16.60
C TRP A 144 -2.72 -18.12 15.71
N CYS A 145 -2.19 -18.93 14.80
CA CYS A 145 -1.16 -18.51 13.86
C CYS A 145 -1.81 -18.10 12.55
N CYS A 146 -1.76 -16.81 12.25
CA CYS A 146 -2.21 -16.24 10.97
C CYS A 146 -1.00 -15.94 10.09
N SER A 147 -1.03 -16.31 8.80
CA SER A 147 -0.04 -15.85 7.83
C SER A 147 -0.56 -14.62 7.07
N VAL A 148 0.31 -13.64 6.88
CA VAL A 148 0.08 -12.45 6.07
C VAL A 148 1.39 -12.06 5.39
N ARG A 149 1.34 -11.33 4.26
CA ARG A 149 2.57 -10.75 3.70
C ARG A 149 3.22 -9.80 4.69
N SER A 150 4.54 -9.83 4.76
CA SER A 150 5.33 -9.02 5.69
C SER A 150 4.88 -7.57 5.65
N GLY A 151 4.84 -6.94 6.84
CA GLY A 151 4.43 -5.58 7.19
C GLY A 151 3.01 -5.11 6.82
N LEU A 152 2.19 -5.90 6.12
CA LEU A 152 0.80 -5.55 5.84
C LEU A 152 -0.01 -5.35 7.13
N TYR A 153 0.25 -6.17 8.15
CA TYR A 153 -0.37 -5.99 9.46
C TYR A 153 0.03 -4.65 10.08
N ALA A 154 1.33 -4.32 10.10
CA ALA A 154 1.85 -3.08 10.67
C ALA A 154 1.27 -1.84 9.96
N ALA A 155 1.25 -1.85 8.63
CA ALA A 155 0.61 -0.83 7.80
C ALA A 155 -0.87 -0.61 8.16
N SER A 156 -1.61 -1.71 8.29
CA SER A 156 -3.04 -1.69 8.60
C SER A 156 -3.30 -1.15 10.01
N VAL A 157 -2.52 -1.57 11.00
CA VAL A 157 -2.60 -1.02 12.37
C VAL A 157 -2.28 0.47 12.38
N GLY A 158 -1.24 0.89 11.66
CA GLY A 158 -0.88 2.31 11.52
C GLY A 158 -2.04 3.15 10.99
N MET A 159 -2.66 2.72 9.88
CA MET A 159 -3.82 3.38 9.30
C MET A 159 -5.03 3.43 10.26
N LEU A 160 -5.32 2.33 10.97
CA LEU A 160 -6.44 2.27 11.91
C LEU A 160 -6.24 3.17 13.13
N ASN A 161 -5.02 3.20 13.70
CA ASN A 161 -4.68 4.06 14.82
C ASN A 161 -4.71 5.54 14.40
N LEU A 162 -4.12 5.86 13.25
CA LEU A 162 -4.17 7.18 12.63
C LEU A 162 -5.55 7.53 12.08
N ARG A 163 -6.53 6.60 12.09
CA ARG A 163 -7.85 6.71 11.43
C ARG A 163 -7.75 7.42 10.09
N CYS A 164 -6.79 6.93 9.31
CA CYS A 164 -6.35 7.50 8.07
C CYS A 164 -6.45 6.41 7.01
N LEU A 165 -6.98 6.74 5.85
CA LEU A 165 -6.96 5.85 4.69
C LEU A 165 -5.66 6.09 3.92
N ALA A 166 -5.24 5.13 3.09
CA ALA A 166 -4.24 5.43 2.07
C ALA A 166 -4.96 5.85 0.78
N ILE A 167 -4.33 6.75 0.03
CA ILE A 167 -4.69 7.08 -1.34
C ILE A 167 -3.46 6.87 -2.22
N VAL A 168 -3.64 6.17 -3.33
CA VAL A 168 -2.56 5.85 -4.27
C VAL A 168 -2.87 6.55 -5.58
N PHE A 169 -1.92 7.33 -6.07
CA PHE A 169 -2.00 7.98 -7.38
C PHE A 169 -1.11 7.27 -8.39
N ASP A 170 -1.66 7.05 -9.59
CA ASP A 170 -0.85 6.84 -10.78
C ASP A 170 -0.72 8.18 -11.51
N LEU A 171 0.51 8.63 -11.75
CA LEU A 171 0.80 10.00 -12.18
C LEU A 171 0.14 10.32 -13.52
N ASP A 172 0.50 9.60 -14.58
CA ASP A 172 0.08 9.90 -15.95
C ASP A 172 -1.38 9.49 -16.24
N GLU A 173 -1.93 8.57 -15.45
CA GLU A 173 -3.34 8.18 -15.55
C GLU A 173 -4.24 9.13 -14.75
N THR A 174 -3.80 9.54 -13.55
CA THR A 174 -4.68 10.20 -12.56
C THR A 174 -4.44 11.70 -12.41
N LEU A 175 -3.18 12.15 -12.46
CA LEU A 175 -2.83 13.51 -12.02
C LEU A 175 -2.33 14.42 -13.13
N ILE A 176 -1.66 13.89 -14.13
CA ILE A 176 -1.00 14.68 -15.18
C ILE A 176 -1.11 14.02 -16.54
N VAL A 177 -0.77 14.79 -17.58
CA VAL A 177 -0.44 14.28 -18.90
C VAL A 177 0.86 14.96 -19.32
N ALA A 178 1.97 14.23 -19.31
CA ALA A 178 3.25 14.74 -19.80
C ALA A 178 3.46 14.39 -21.27
N ASN A 179 4.13 15.28 -22.00
CA ASN A 179 4.51 15.09 -23.39
C ASN A 179 5.94 15.55 -23.64
N THR A 180 6.67 14.76 -24.42
CA THR A 180 7.92 15.14 -25.07
C THR A 180 7.61 15.68 -26.47
N MET A 181 8.61 16.26 -27.14
CA MET A 181 8.48 16.64 -28.56
C MET A 181 8.01 15.47 -29.42
N LYS A 182 8.64 14.29 -29.22
CA LYS A 182 8.29 13.07 -29.93
C LYS A 182 6.86 12.62 -29.63
N SER A 183 6.43 12.62 -28.37
CA SER A 183 5.07 12.17 -28.06
C SER A 183 3.98 13.12 -28.60
N PHE A 184 4.27 14.42 -28.70
CA PHE A 184 3.39 15.34 -29.43
C PHE A 184 3.33 15.01 -30.92
N GLU A 185 4.48 14.79 -31.57
CA GLU A 185 4.57 14.41 -32.98
C GLU A 185 3.78 13.14 -33.28
N ASP A 186 4.01 12.09 -32.49
CA ASP A 186 3.32 10.80 -32.63
C ASP A 186 1.80 10.95 -32.46
N ARG A 187 1.34 11.77 -31.49
CA ARG A 187 -0.10 12.01 -31.25
C ARG A 187 -0.74 12.84 -32.35
N ILE A 188 -0.06 13.88 -32.83
CA ILE A 188 -0.53 14.71 -33.94
C ILE A 188 -0.67 13.83 -35.19
N GLU A 189 0.35 13.06 -35.54
CA GLU A 189 0.33 12.18 -36.70
C GLU A 189 -0.77 11.11 -36.60
N MET A 190 -0.91 10.48 -35.43
CA MET A 190 -1.96 9.49 -35.19
C MET A 190 -3.35 10.09 -35.39
N LEU A 191 -3.61 11.27 -34.81
CA LEU A 191 -4.90 11.95 -34.94
C LEU A 191 -5.15 12.42 -36.37
N SER A 192 -4.15 12.95 -37.06
CA SER A 192 -4.24 13.36 -38.47
C SER A 192 -4.65 12.18 -39.35
N ARG A 193 -3.97 11.03 -39.23
CA ARG A 193 -4.31 9.82 -40.00
C ARG A 193 -5.72 9.30 -39.69
N ARG A 194 -6.14 9.35 -38.43
CA ARG A 194 -7.51 8.96 -38.02
C ARG A 194 -8.57 9.91 -38.56
N MET A 195 -8.26 11.20 -38.66
CA MET A 195 -9.17 12.22 -39.18
C MET A 195 -9.38 12.08 -40.69
N GLU A 196 -8.40 11.62 -41.45
CA GLU A 196 -8.52 11.38 -42.91
C GLU A 196 -9.56 10.32 -43.28
N VAL A 197 -9.81 9.35 -42.39
CA VAL A 197 -10.74 8.24 -42.61
C VAL A 197 -12.05 8.37 -41.82
N GLU A 198 -12.22 9.46 -41.07
CA GLU A 198 -13.43 9.74 -40.30
C GLU A 198 -14.45 10.48 -41.16
N GLU A 199 -15.72 10.09 -41.07
CA GLU A 199 -16.81 10.70 -41.86
C GLU A 199 -17.72 11.58 -40.99
N ASP A 200 -17.73 11.36 -39.67
CA ASP A 200 -18.57 12.12 -38.75
C ASP A 200 -18.01 13.55 -38.55
N PRO A 201 -18.70 14.62 -39.00
CA PRO A 201 -18.20 15.99 -38.93
C PRO A 201 -17.96 16.46 -37.50
N VAL A 202 -18.70 15.93 -36.51
CA VAL A 202 -18.50 16.29 -35.10
C VAL A 202 -17.18 15.69 -34.58
N ARG A 203 -16.88 14.45 -34.95
CA ARG A 203 -15.61 13.79 -34.59
C ARG A 203 -14.42 14.43 -35.28
N ILE A 204 -14.55 14.78 -36.56
CA ILE A 204 -13.52 15.51 -37.33
C ILE A 204 -13.22 16.86 -36.65
N ALA A 205 -14.25 17.63 -36.31
CA ALA A 205 -14.07 18.91 -35.62
C ALA A 205 -13.37 18.73 -34.26
N GLY A 206 -13.74 17.69 -33.51
CA GLY A 206 -13.09 17.34 -32.25
C GLY A 206 -11.61 17.00 -32.40
N MET A 207 -11.26 16.14 -33.36
CA MET A 207 -9.87 15.76 -33.65
C MET A 207 -9.05 16.96 -34.16
N SER A 208 -9.61 17.79 -35.05
CA SER A 208 -8.97 19.00 -35.54
C SER A 208 -8.65 20.00 -34.41
N ALA A 209 -9.60 20.20 -33.49
CA ALA A 209 -9.38 21.04 -32.31
C ALA A 209 -8.35 20.45 -31.34
N GLU A 210 -8.25 19.12 -31.23
CA GLU A 210 -7.19 18.46 -30.45
C GLU A 210 -5.81 18.59 -31.10
N ILE A 211 -5.69 18.34 -32.41
CA ILE A 211 -4.46 18.54 -33.18
C ILE A 211 -3.97 19.98 -33.02
N LYS A 212 -4.84 20.96 -33.18
CA LYS A 212 -4.49 22.38 -33.01
C LYS A 212 -3.91 22.66 -31.62
N ARG A 213 -4.53 22.13 -30.57
CA ARG A 213 -4.02 22.27 -29.18
C ARG A 213 -2.66 21.60 -29.01
N TYR A 214 -2.44 20.41 -29.58
CA TYR A 214 -1.13 19.76 -29.53
C TYR A 214 -0.05 20.53 -30.29
N ILE A 215 -0.37 21.14 -31.43
CA ILE A 215 0.57 21.99 -32.16
C ILE A 215 0.96 23.20 -31.30
N GLU A 216 -0.01 23.89 -30.70
CA GLU A 216 0.24 25.03 -29.83
C GLU A 216 1.08 24.65 -28.60
N ASP A 217 0.71 23.58 -27.89
CA ASP A 217 1.45 23.09 -26.71
C ASP A 217 2.87 22.58 -27.10
N LYS A 218 3.04 21.99 -28.30
CA LYS A 218 4.34 21.57 -28.86
C LYS A 218 5.25 22.76 -29.15
N GLU A 219 4.75 23.84 -29.74
CA GLU A 219 5.57 25.03 -30.03
C GLU A 219 6.06 25.68 -28.74
N LEU A 220 5.24 25.71 -27.66
CA LEU A 220 5.71 26.15 -26.34
C LEU A 220 6.86 25.28 -25.82
N LEU A 221 6.76 23.95 -25.96
CA LEU A 221 7.84 23.05 -25.56
C LEU A 221 9.11 23.29 -26.37
N LYS A 222 8.98 23.56 -27.67
CA LYS A 222 10.11 23.88 -28.55
C LYS A 222 10.79 25.20 -28.15
N GLU A 223 10.03 26.26 -27.92
CA GLU A 223 10.56 27.55 -27.44
C GLU A 223 11.35 27.38 -26.14
N PHE A 224 10.81 26.58 -25.19
CA PHE A 224 11.46 26.25 -23.94
C PHE A 224 12.77 25.49 -24.15
N ILE A 225 12.79 24.49 -25.04
CA ILE A 225 13.99 23.71 -25.39
C ILE A 225 15.07 24.61 -25.98
N ASP A 226 14.69 25.54 -26.86
CA ASP A 226 15.64 26.37 -27.59
C ASP A 226 16.19 27.53 -26.74
N THR A 227 15.32 28.19 -25.98
CA THR A 227 15.61 29.50 -25.38
C THR A 227 15.48 29.59 -23.87
N ASP A 228 15.03 28.54 -23.18
CA ASP A 228 14.68 28.59 -21.75
C ASP A 228 13.61 29.67 -21.41
N THR A 229 12.82 30.04 -22.41
CA THR A 229 11.69 30.98 -22.32
C THR A 229 10.52 30.49 -23.18
N VAL A 230 9.31 30.97 -22.92
CA VAL A 230 8.13 30.74 -23.77
C VAL A 230 7.29 32.00 -23.91
N THR A 231 6.59 32.13 -25.03
CA THR A 231 5.63 33.21 -25.27
C THR A 231 4.22 32.75 -24.94
N ASP A 232 3.69 33.14 -23.77
CA ASP A 232 2.32 32.85 -23.37
C ASP A 232 1.47 34.13 -23.35
N ASN A 233 0.35 34.12 -24.08
CA ASN A 233 -0.56 35.26 -24.21
C ASN A 233 0.14 36.59 -24.57
N GLY A 234 1.15 36.51 -25.45
CA GLY A 234 1.95 37.65 -25.92
C GLY A 234 3.01 38.15 -24.92
N ARG A 235 3.23 37.43 -23.82
CA ARG A 235 4.26 37.75 -22.81
C ARG A 235 5.35 36.68 -22.81
N ILE A 236 6.59 37.10 -22.71
CA ILE A 236 7.74 36.20 -22.57
C ILE A 236 7.85 35.81 -21.09
N VAL A 237 7.81 34.50 -20.82
CA VAL A 237 7.98 33.90 -19.50
C VAL A 237 9.29 33.13 -19.49
N GLY A 238 10.20 33.47 -18.57
CA GLY A 238 11.48 32.79 -18.41
C GLY A 238 11.47 31.70 -17.35
N THR A 239 12.45 30.81 -17.43
CA THR A 239 12.66 29.74 -16.44
C THR A 239 12.96 30.24 -15.04
N GLN A 240 12.37 29.55 -14.05
CA GLN A 240 12.79 29.60 -12.65
C GLN A 240 13.67 28.39 -12.36
N LYS A 241 14.76 28.59 -11.62
CA LYS A 241 15.63 27.51 -11.17
C LYS A 241 15.12 26.98 -9.83
N GLU A 242 14.37 25.88 -9.87
CA GLU A 242 13.85 25.23 -8.67
C GLU A 242 14.87 24.19 -8.16
N GLU A 243 15.20 24.21 -6.87
CA GLU A 243 16.12 23.26 -6.24
C GLU A 243 15.47 21.87 -6.12
N VAL A 244 16.26 20.83 -6.37
CA VAL A 244 15.85 19.43 -6.25
C VAL A 244 16.57 18.81 -5.08
N ILE A 245 15.82 18.29 -4.11
CA ILE A 245 16.38 17.56 -2.98
C ILE A 245 16.79 16.17 -3.47
N PRO A 246 18.09 15.82 -3.43
CA PRO A 246 18.54 14.50 -3.86
C PRO A 246 18.07 13.43 -2.88
N VAL A 247 17.30 12.45 -3.39
CA VAL A 247 16.78 11.32 -2.60
C VAL A 247 17.89 10.37 -2.11
N SER A 248 19.09 10.44 -2.71
CA SER A 248 20.17 9.46 -2.51
C SER A 248 21.39 9.99 -1.72
N GLY A 249 21.26 11.08 -0.97
CA GLY A 249 22.33 11.59 -0.09
C GLY A 249 23.56 12.18 -0.81
N GLY A 250 23.49 12.38 -2.13
CA GLY A 250 24.50 13.15 -2.86
C GLY A 250 24.49 14.61 -2.42
N GLN A 251 25.68 15.20 -2.22
CA GLN A 251 25.81 16.57 -1.69
C GLN A 251 25.63 17.68 -2.75
N GLU A 252 25.46 17.32 -4.02
CA GLU A 252 25.38 18.30 -5.10
C GLU A 252 23.95 18.80 -5.27
N ARG A 253 23.80 20.13 -5.17
CA ARG A 253 22.51 20.80 -5.37
C ARG A 253 22.17 20.78 -6.85
N VAL A 254 21.11 20.08 -7.22
CA VAL A 254 20.60 20.05 -8.59
C VAL A 254 19.51 21.11 -8.73
N PHE A 255 19.61 21.95 -9.75
CA PHE A 255 18.58 22.96 -10.05
C PHE A 255 17.92 22.65 -11.38
N ARG A 256 16.60 22.60 -11.39
CA ARG A 256 15.82 22.34 -12.60
C ARG A 256 15.18 23.61 -13.15
N PRO A 257 15.24 23.82 -14.48
CA PRO A 257 14.52 24.90 -15.13
C PRO A 257 13.02 24.56 -15.17
N VAL A 258 12.19 25.43 -14.60
CA VAL A 258 10.73 25.26 -14.56
C VAL A 258 10.05 26.52 -15.06
N ILE A 259 9.02 26.36 -15.90
CA ILE A 259 8.07 27.42 -16.23
C ILE A 259 6.67 26.92 -15.88
N ARG A 260 5.95 27.63 -15.00
CA ARG A 260 4.58 27.32 -14.61
C ARG A 260 3.61 28.27 -15.34
N LEU A 261 2.79 27.72 -16.23
CA LEU A 261 1.77 28.43 -17.00
C LEU A 261 0.40 28.24 -16.32
N HIS A 262 0.11 29.08 -15.32
CA HIS A 262 -1.06 28.94 -14.46
C HIS A 262 -2.40 28.96 -15.23
N GLU A 263 -2.54 29.86 -16.20
CA GLU A 263 -3.78 29.98 -17.00
C GLU A 263 -4.05 28.74 -17.87
N ARG A 264 -2.99 27.99 -18.23
CA ARG A 264 -3.08 26.76 -19.03
C ARG A 264 -3.10 25.49 -18.18
N ASN A 265 -2.95 25.62 -16.85
CA ASN A 265 -2.73 24.51 -15.94
C ASN A 265 -1.58 23.59 -16.42
N ALA A 266 -0.49 24.20 -16.88
CA ALA A 266 0.63 23.50 -17.51
C ALA A 266 1.98 23.92 -16.93
N ILE A 267 2.96 23.02 -17.01
CA ILE A 267 4.32 23.22 -16.52
C ILE A 267 5.32 22.69 -17.55
N LEU A 268 6.38 23.43 -17.82
CA LEU A 268 7.53 22.98 -18.59
C LEU A 268 8.68 22.70 -17.63
N THR A 269 9.33 21.54 -17.76
CA THR A 269 10.51 21.18 -16.95
C THR A 269 11.47 20.28 -17.75
N ARG A 270 12.61 19.91 -17.15
CA ARG A 270 13.55 18.90 -17.65
C ARG A 270 13.76 17.79 -16.63
N ILE A 271 13.72 16.53 -17.07
CA ILE A 271 14.00 15.35 -16.22
C ILE A 271 15.49 15.21 -15.93
N ASN A 272 16.37 15.70 -16.80
CA ASN A 272 17.78 15.93 -16.53
C ASN A 272 18.09 17.40 -16.91
N PRO A 273 18.49 18.27 -15.96
CA PRO A 273 18.64 19.69 -16.25
C PRO A 273 19.73 19.98 -17.29
N GLU A 274 20.73 19.09 -17.40
CA GLU A 274 21.85 19.22 -18.35
C GLU A 274 21.49 18.72 -19.75
N ASN A 275 20.41 17.95 -19.90
CA ASN A 275 19.99 17.40 -21.18
C ASN A 275 18.65 17.99 -21.63
N ARG A 276 18.70 18.88 -22.62
CA ARG A 276 17.53 19.54 -23.21
C ARG A 276 16.55 18.56 -23.88
N ASP A 277 17.01 17.39 -24.33
CA ASP A 277 16.14 16.37 -24.94
C ASP A 277 15.19 15.72 -23.91
N THR A 278 15.48 15.89 -22.62
CA THR A 278 14.61 15.43 -21.52
C THR A 278 13.57 16.48 -21.10
N SER A 279 13.37 17.52 -21.91
CA SER A 279 12.34 18.53 -21.69
C SER A 279 10.95 17.94 -21.89
N VAL A 280 10.05 18.27 -20.99
CA VAL A 280 8.67 17.79 -20.99
C VAL A 280 7.69 18.93 -20.77
N PHE A 281 6.57 18.87 -21.49
CA PHE A 281 5.38 19.67 -21.25
C PHE A 281 4.41 18.86 -20.41
N VAL A 282 4.08 19.33 -19.23
CA VAL A 282 3.23 18.64 -18.25
C VAL A 282 1.92 19.39 -18.11
N LYS A 283 0.81 18.78 -18.51
CA LYS A 283 -0.53 19.30 -18.27
C LYS A 283 -1.08 18.70 -16.99
N LEU A 284 -1.45 19.53 -16.02
CA LEU A 284 -2.10 19.04 -14.82
C LEU A 284 -3.55 18.66 -15.13
N ARG A 285 -4.03 17.56 -14.56
CA ARG A 285 -5.45 17.19 -14.66
C ARG A 285 -6.30 18.27 -14.01
N PRO A 286 -7.50 18.57 -14.56
CA PRO A 286 -8.43 19.50 -13.94
C PRO A 286 -8.72 19.11 -12.48
N ALA A 287 -8.94 20.11 -11.62
CA ALA A 287 -9.21 19.95 -10.18
C ALA A 287 -8.06 19.35 -9.34
N TRP A 288 -6.83 19.21 -9.86
CA TRP A 288 -5.68 18.82 -9.05
C TRP A 288 -5.49 19.73 -7.82
N GLU A 289 -5.55 21.05 -8.00
CA GLU A 289 -5.38 22.00 -6.89
C GLU A 289 -6.49 21.87 -5.83
N ASP A 290 -7.74 21.65 -6.26
CA ASP A 290 -8.86 21.41 -5.35
C ASP A 290 -8.67 20.10 -4.56
N LEU A 291 -8.21 19.04 -5.23
CA LEU A 291 -7.89 17.76 -4.60
C LEU A 291 -6.71 17.91 -3.62
N ARG A 292 -5.63 18.57 -4.02
CA ARG A 292 -4.47 18.84 -3.16
C ARG A 292 -4.87 19.64 -1.93
N SER A 293 -5.70 20.67 -2.10
CA SER A 293 -6.26 21.46 -1.00
C SER A 293 -7.12 20.61 -0.06
N TYR A 294 -7.96 19.71 -0.59
CA TYR A 294 -8.76 18.78 0.20
C TYR A 294 -7.91 17.79 1.00
N LEU A 295 -6.83 17.28 0.42
CA LEU A 295 -5.91 16.33 1.05
C LEU A 295 -5.03 16.99 2.13
N THR A 296 -4.69 18.26 1.94
CA THR A 296 -3.90 19.08 2.90
C THR A 296 -4.76 19.85 3.90
N ALA A 297 -6.10 19.77 3.77
CA ALA A 297 -7.03 20.58 4.55
C ALA A 297 -6.78 20.49 6.07
N LYS A 298 -6.82 21.65 6.73
CA LYS A 298 -6.53 21.80 8.17
C LYS A 298 -7.47 20.94 9.01
N GLY A 299 -6.90 20.08 9.84
CA GLY A 299 -7.64 19.19 10.74
C GLY A 299 -6.90 17.88 10.96
N ARG A 300 -7.65 16.80 11.18
CA ARG A 300 -7.08 15.46 11.24
C ARG A 300 -6.68 15.00 9.83
N LYS A 301 -5.43 14.56 9.66
CA LYS A 301 -4.99 13.89 8.43
C LYS A 301 -5.87 12.67 8.17
N ARG A 302 -6.59 12.68 7.05
CA ARG A 302 -7.53 11.61 6.65
C ARG A 302 -6.93 10.65 5.63
N PHE A 303 -5.91 11.10 4.90
CA PHE A 303 -5.27 10.33 3.85
C PHE A 303 -3.74 10.35 4.01
N GLU A 304 -3.14 9.17 3.90
CA GLU A 304 -1.72 8.99 3.63
C GLU A 304 -1.57 8.83 2.12
N VAL A 305 -0.78 9.70 1.49
CA VAL A 305 -0.62 9.73 0.04
C VAL A 305 0.56 8.87 -0.38
N TYR A 306 0.36 8.10 -1.45
CA TYR A 306 1.36 7.27 -2.12
C TYR A 306 1.26 7.48 -3.63
N VAL A 307 2.36 7.22 -4.33
CA VAL A 307 2.42 7.23 -5.78
C VAL A 307 2.88 5.86 -6.25
N CYS A 308 2.13 5.27 -7.18
CA CYS A 308 2.51 4.03 -7.84
C CYS A 308 2.33 4.23 -9.34
N THR A 309 3.44 4.19 -10.08
CA THR A 309 3.43 4.41 -11.53
C THR A 309 4.33 3.43 -12.24
N MET A 310 4.05 3.19 -13.53
CA MET A 310 4.93 2.42 -14.41
C MET A 310 6.11 3.25 -14.95
N ALA A 311 6.11 4.55 -14.71
CA ALA A 311 7.16 5.44 -15.20
C ALA A 311 8.51 5.23 -14.48
N GLU A 312 9.58 5.71 -15.11
CA GLU A 312 10.91 5.69 -14.53
C GLU A 312 11.00 6.55 -13.26
N ARG A 313 11.93 6.19 -12.38
CA ARG A 313 12.02 6.80 -11.03
C ARG A 313 12.32 8.30 -11.07
N ASP A 314 13.27 8.71 -11.89
CA ASP A 314 13.66 10.13 -11.98
C ASP A 314 12.53 10.98 -12.54
N TYR A 315 11.78 10.43 -13.49
CA TYR A 315 10.57 11.03 -14.01
C TYR A 315 9.50 11.15 -12.92
N ALA A 316 9.18 10.06 -12.22
CA ALA A 316 8.13 10.04 -11.22
C ALA A 316 8.40 11.02 -10.07
N LEU A 317 9.65 11.08 -9.60
CA LEU A 317 10.07 12.02 -8.56
C LEU A 317 9.97 13.48 -9.04
N GLU A 318 10.36 13.77 -10.28
CA GLU A 318 10.23 15.12 -10.83
C GLU A 318 8.77 15.53 -10.99
N MET A 319 7.93 14.67 -11.58
CA MET A 319 6.50 14.93 -11.71
C MET A 319 5.84 15.16 -10.35
N TRP A 320 6.19 14.35 -9.35
CA TRP A 320 5.67 14.53 -7.99
C TRP A 320 6.14 15.84 -7.35
N ARG A 321 7.40 16.23 -7.54
CA ARG A 321 7.94 17.51 -7.05
C ARG A 321 7.19 18.70 -7.66
N LEU A 322 6.78 18.62 -8.93
CA LEU A 322 5.97 19.66 -9.56
C LEU A 322 4.57 19.78 -8.95
N LEU A 323 3.99 18.65 -8.52
CA LEU A 323 2.65 18.53 -7.94
C LEU A 323 2.59 18.90 -6.45
N ASP A 324 3.62 18.53 -5.67
CA ASP A 324 3.75 18.80 -4.23
C ASP A 324 5.09 19.46 -3.89
N PRO A 325 5.33 20.70 -4.35
CA PRO A 325 6.63 21.37 -4.22
C PRO A 325 7.06 21.62 -2.76
N GLU A 326 6.09 21.73 -1.85
CA GLU A 326 6.33 21.99 -0.42
C GLU A 326 6.44 20.72 0.44
N GLY A 327 6.26 19.53 -0.16
CA GLY A 327 6.23 18.26 0.57
C GLY A 327 5.07 18.16 1.57
N SER A 328 3.94 18.78 1.24
CA SER A 328 2.76 18.90 2.10
C SER A 328 1.92 17.62 2.13
N LEU A 329 1.95 16.83 1.06
CA LEU A 329 1.28 15.54 0.95
C LEU A 329 2.22 14.38 1.30
N ILE A 330 3.43 14.42 0.75
CA ILE A 330 4.49 13.45 1.04
C ILE A 330 5.75 14.22 1.46
N ASN A 331 6.21 13.97 2.69
CA ASN A 331 7.45 14.57 3.17
C ASN A 331 8.64 14.09 2.31
N PHE A 332 9.58 14.99 2.03
CA PHE A 332 10.79 14.70 1.26
C PHE A 332 11.56 13.46 1.76
N GLN A 333 11.60 13.22 3.07
CA GLN A 333 12.26 12.05 3.67
C GLN A 333 11.55 10.73 3.35
N GLN A 334 10.27 10.77 2.99
CA GLN A 334 9.44 9.60 2.72
C GLN A 334 9.25 9.35 1.22
N LEU A 335 9.76 10.22 0.35
CA LEU A 335 9.59 10.09 -1.10
C LEU A 335 10.13 8.76 -1.62
N SER A 336 11.24 8.27 -1.07
CA SER A 336 11.86 7.02 -1.52
C SER A 336 10.96 5.80 -1.33
N GLU A 337 10.21 5.79 -0.23
CA GLU A 337 9.32 4.71 0.21
C GLU A 337 7.94 4.85 -0.44
N ARG A 338 7.45 6.09 -0.60
CA ARG A 338 6.06 6.34 -1.03
C ARG A 338 5.88 6.57 -2.51
N VAL A 339 6.95 6.86 -3.25
CA VAL A 339 6.93 6.95 -4.71
C VAL A 339 7.56 5.68 -5.28
N VAL A 340 6.69 4.76 -5.69
CA VAL A 340 7.05 3.42 -6.16
C VAL A 340 6.89 3.34 -7.68
N CYS A 341 7.95 2.88 -8.35
CA CYS A 341 7.97 2.66 -9.80
C CYS A 341 7.95 1.16 -10.10
N VAL A 342 6.90 0.69 -10.76
CA VAL A 342 6.73 -0.73 -11.07
C VAL A 342 7.20 -1.03 -12.50
N LYS A 343 7.96 -2.13 -12.69
CA LYS A 343 8.41 -2.56 -14.03
C LYS A 343 7.38 -3.50 -14.66
N SER A 344 7.04 -3.26 -15.92
CA SER A 344 6.22 -4.17 -16.73
C SER A 344 6.93 -5.52 -16.86
N GLY A 345 6.35 -6.59 -16.31
CA GLY A 345 6.89 -7.96 -16.36
C GLY A 345 6.84 -8.76 -15.06
N LYS A 346 6.45 -8.15 -13.93
CA LYS A 346 6.36 -8.86 -12.63
C LYS A 346 4.93 -9.11 -12.11
N LEU A 347 3.88 -8.80 -12.88
CA LEU A 347 2.52 -8.72 -12.33
C LEU A 347 1.50 -9.44 -13.21
N ASN A 348 0.84 -10.44 -12.64
CA ASN A 348 -0.39 -10.98 -13.19
C ASN A 348 -1.54 -10.02 -12.86
N SER A 349 -2.48 -9.86 -13.80
CA SER A 349 -3.56 -8.87 -13.74
C SER A 349 -4.52 -8.98 -12.53
N GLN A 350 -4.43 -10.06 -11.74
CA GLN A 350 -5.23 -10.25 -10.52
C GLN A 350 -4.57 -9.64 -9.27
N ASP A 351 -3.31 -9.21 -9.33
CA ASP A 351 -2.60 -8.65 -8.18
C ASP A 351 -2.88 -7.16 -7.92
N LEU A 352 -3.40 -6.45 -8.92
CA LEU A 352 -3.44 -4.98 -8.98
C LEU A 352 -4.43 -4.30 -8.01
N ASN A 353 -5.45 -5.00 -7.50
CA ASN A 353 -6.52 -4.31 -6.76
C ASN A 353 -6.62 -4.64 -5.26
N ILE A 354 -5.99 -5.69 -4.76
CA ILE A 354 -6.08 -6.07 -3.33
C ILE A 354 -4.71 -6.48 -2.74
N SER A 355 -3.81 -7.07 -3.53
CA SER A 355 -2.43 -7.40 -3.11
C SER A 355 -1.43 -6.27 -3.33
N PHE A 356 -1.76 -5.24 -4.11
CA PHE A 356 -0.88 -4.10 -4.38
C PHE A 356 -0.79 -3.05 -3.27
N PHE A 357 -1.89 -2.80 -2.55
CA PHE A 357 -1.90 -1.92 -1.37
C PHE A 357 -0.89 -2.36 -0.30
N PRO A 358 -0.80 -3.67 0.04
CA PRO A 358 0.31 -4.19 0.84
C PRO A 358 1.68 -3.91 0.24
N SER A 359 1.88 -4.07 -1.07
CA SER A 359 3.22 -3.94 -1.66
C SER A 359 3.70 -2.49 -1.76
N ILE A 360 2.79 -1.53 -1.87
CA ILE A 360 3.10 -0.10 -1.95
C ILE A 360 3.28 0.52 -0.55
N ILE A 361 2.58 0.01 0.46
CA ILE A 361 2.70 0.51 1.84
C ILE A 361 3.84 -0.20 2.61
N VAL A 362 4.32 -1.35 2.12
CA VAL A 362 5.23 -2.23 2.86
C VAL A 362 6.58 -2.51 2.15
N GLN A 363 6.78 -1.96 0.97
CA GLN A 363 8.15 -1.81 0.44
C GLN A 363 8.86 -0.66 1.15
#